data_AF-A0A926H9A9-F1
#
_entry.id   AF-A0A926H9A9-F1
#
_cell.length_a   1.000
_cell.length_b   1.000
_cell.length_c   1.000
_cell.angle_alpha   90.00
_cell.angle_beta   90.00
_cell.angle_gamma   90.00
#
_symmetry.space_group_name_H-M   'P 1'
#
loop_
_entity.id
_entity.type
_entity.pdbx_description
1 polymer ?
#
loop_
_entity_poly.entity_id
_entity_poly.type
_entity_poly.pdbx_seq_one_letter_code
_entity_poly.pdbx_strand_id
1 'polypeptide(L)' 'MHGNEVFQRVRNALAQVEAERNVRVLFACESGSRAWGFASRDSDYDVRFLYVHRRDWYLSVEDRRDVIEQPI' A
#
# COMPACT_ATOMS: atom_id res chain seq x y z
N MET A 1 22.99 -0.98 4.90
CA MET A 1 22.67 0.06 3.89
C MET A 1 21.51 -0.31 2.94
N HIS A 2 20.97 -1.54 2.94
CA HIS A 2 19.89 -1.94 2.01
C HIS A 2 18.46 -1.48 2.39
N GLY A 3 18.20 -1.07 3.64
CA GLY A 3 16.84 -0.69 4.07
C GLY A 3 16.30 0.59 3.44
N ASN A 4 17.18 1.49 2.97
CA ASN A 4 16.77 2.77 2.39
C ASN A 4 16.18 2.59 0.98
N GLU A 5 16.76 1.71 0.16
CA GLU A 5 16.29 1.48 -1.22
C GLU A 5 14.89 0.87 -1.26
N VAL A 6 14.61 -0.12 -0.42
CA VAL A 6 13.28 -0.74 -0.32
C VAL A 6 12.26 0.28 0.18
N PHE A 7 12.59 1.06 1.20
CA PHE A 7 11.71 2.10 1.71
C PHE A 7 11.33 3.11 0.63
N GLN A 8 12.29 3.57 -0.19
CA GLN A 8 12.00 4.46 -1.31
C GLN A 8 11.13 3.79 -2.38
N ARG A 9 11.38 2.51 -2.69
CA ARG A 9 10.54 1.77 -3.64
C ARG A 9 9.10 1.67 -3.17
N VAL A 10 8.88 1.35 -1.89
CA VAL A 10 7.54 1.32 -1.28
C VAL A 10 6.88 2.69 -1.33
N ARG A 11 7.60 3.76 -0.98
CA ARG A 11 7.07 5.13 -1.06
C ARG A 11 6.65 5.52 -2.48
N ASN A 12 7.44 5.17 -3.48
CA ASN A 12 7.12 5.45 -4.88
C ASN A 12 5.88 4.65 -5.33
N ALA A 13 5.80 3.37 -4.96
CA ALA A 13 4.63 2.54 -5.25
C ALA A 13 3.34 3.10 -4.61
N LEU A 14 3.40 3.51 -3.33
CA LEU A 14 2.26 4.13 -2.65
C LEU A 14 1.86 5.45 -3.30
N ALA A 15 2.82 6.30 -3.69
CA ALA A 15 2.53 7.56 -4.38
C ALA A 15 1.87 7.31 -5.76
N GLN A 16 2.30 6.27 -6.47
CA GLN A 16 1.66 5.83 -7.71
C GLN A 16 0.22 5.36 -7.47
N VAL A 17 -0.02 4.55 -6.42
CA VAL A 17 -1.37 4.13 -6.03
C VAL A 17 -2.26 5.33 -5.69
N GLU A 18 -1.77 6.30 -4.93
CA GLU A 18 -2.50 7.54 -4.60
C GLU A 18 -2.92 8.29 -5.88
N ALA A 19 -2.00 8.45 -6.83
CA ALA A 19 -2.25 9.14 -8.09
C ALA A 19 -3.24 8.37 -8.99
N GLU A 20 -3.01 7.07 -9.21
CA GLU A 20 -3.81 6.24 -10.12
C GLU A 20 -5.22 5.96 -9.61
N ARG A 21 -5.36 5.77 -8.29
CA ARG A 21 -6.66 5.45 -7.66
C ARG A 21 -7.36 6.67 -7.10
N ASN A 22 -6.70 7.83 -7.15
CA ASN A 22 -7.22 9.08 -6.64
C ASN A 22 -7.62 9.00 -5.16
N VAL A 23 -6.75 8.40 -4.36
CA VAL A 23 -6.90 8.20 -2.92
C VAL A 23 -5.76 8.88 -2.18
N ARG A 24 -5.91 9.00 -0.86
CA ARG A 24 -4.81 9.36 0.03
C ARG A 24 -4.49 8.20 0.95
N VAL A 25 -3.23 7.78 0.98
CA VAL A 25 -2.71 6.81 1.94
C VAL A 25 -2.49 7.52 3.27
N LEU A 26 -3.08 6.98 4.33
CA LEU A 26 -3.01 7.51 5.69
C LEU A 26 -1.93 6.81 6.51
N PHE A 27 -1.73 5.53 6.25
CA PHE A 27 -0.79 4.68 6.98
C PHE A 27 -0.36 3.53 6.10
N ALA A 28 0.90 3.08 6.25
CA ALA A 28 1.40 1.87 5.64
C ALA A 28 2.36 1.17 6.60
N CYS A 29 2.32 -0.16 6.62
CA CYS A 29 3.24 -0.98 7.38
C CYS A 29 3.68 -2.20 6.58
N GLU A 30 4.84 -2.72 6.96
CA GLU A 30 5.26 -4.04 6.54
C GLU A 30 4.33 -5.09 7.15
N SER A 31 3.97 -6.06 6.35
CA SER A 31 3.25 -7.28 6.71
C SER A 31 4.02 -8.47 6.15
N GLY A 32 3.66 -9.69 6.53
CA GLY A 32 4.30 -10.88 5.96
C GLY A 32 5.53 -11.37 6.72
N SER A 33 6.32 -12.23 6.08
CA SER A 33 7.31 -13.11 6.74
C SER A 33 8.34 -12.36 7.60
N ARG A 34 8.70 -11.14 7.21
CA ARG A 34 9.63 -10.25 7.94
C ARG A 34 9.03 -9.77 9.26
N ALA A 35 7.75 -9.44 9.29
CA ALA A 35 7.04 -9.05 10.51
C ALA A 35 6.89 -10.23 11.50
N TRP A 36 6.91 -11.47 11.01
CA TRP A 36 6.79 -12.69 11.82
C TRP A 36 8.14 -13.35 12.17
N GLY A 37 9.26 -12.81 11.69
CA GLY A 37 10.60 -13.33 11.97
C GLY A 37 11.01 -14.59 11.18
N PHE A 38 10.28 -14.92 10.10
CA PHE A 38 10.59 -16.07 9.23
C PHE A 38 11.20 -15.68 7.89
N ALA A 39 11.51 -14.40 7.70
CA ALA A 39 12.06 -13.92 6.44
C ALA A 39 13.49 -14.43 6.20
N SER A 40 13.73 -14.88 4.98
CA SER A 40 15.07 -15.07 4.44
C SER A 40 15.60 -13.76 3.85
N ARG A 41 16.86 -13.77 3.40
CA ARG A 41 17.44 -12.61 2.71
C ARG A 41 16.69 -12.27 1.42
N ASP A 42 16.16 -13.30 0.75
CA ASP A 42 15.46 -13.18 -0.54
C ASP A 42 13.95 -12.99 -0.38
N SER A 43 13.45 -12.93 0.85
CA SER A 43 12.04 -12.60 1.11
C SER A 43 11.70 -11.23 0.53
N ASP A 44 10.59 -11.20 -0.17
CA ASP A 44 9.80 -10.06 -0.58
C ASP A 44 9.36 -9.18 0.61
N TYR A 45 8.78 -8.03 0.28
CA TYR A 45 8.27 -7.05 1.23
C TYR A 45 6.79 -6.85 0.98
N ASP A 46 5.94 -7.49 1.79
CA ASP A 46 4.50 -7.28 1.73
C ASP A 46 4.13 -6.00 2.48
N VAL A 47 3.43 -5.07 1.84
CA VAL A 47 3.01 -3.80 2.46
C VAL A 47 1.49 -3.73 2.51
N ARG A 48 0.95 -3.48 3.71
CA ARG A 48 -0.47 -3.19 3.92
C ARG A 48 -0.62 -1.69 4.17
N PHE A 49 -1.71 -1.10 3.70
CA PHE A 49 -1.95 0.33 3.88
C PHE A 49 -3.43 0.63 4.12
N LEU A 50 -3.66 1.74 4.83
CA LEU A 50 -4.97 2.35 5.02
C LEU A 50 -5.06 3.59 4.14
N TYR A 51 -6.20 3.78 3.49
CA TYR A 51 -6.42 4.92 2.62
C TYR A 51 -7.82 5.49 2.77
N VAL A 52 -8.01 6.68 2.21
CA VAL A 52 -9.31 7.36 2.13
C VAL A 52 -9.52 7.87 0.71
N HIS A 53 -10.75 7.78 0.21
CA HIS A 53 -11.14 8.39 -1.05
C HIS A 53 -11.37 9.90 -0.89
N ARG A 54 -11.45 10.63 -2.01
CA ARG A 54 -12.01 11.99 -1.99
C ARG A 54 -13.49 11.94 -1.60
N ARG A 55 -13.99 13.02 -0.98
CA ARG A 55 -15.38 13.17 -0.51
C ARG A 55 -16.41 12.70 -1.53
N ASP A 56 -16.27 13.11 -2.79
CA ASP A 56 -17.27 12.86 -3.84
C ASP A 56 -17.39 11.37 -4.21
N TRP A 57 -16.42 10.53 -3.83
CA TRP A 57 -16.55 9.07 -3.96
C TRP A 57 -17.60 8.52 -2.99
N TYR A 58 -17.65 9.06 -1.77
CA TYR A 58 -18.60 8.65 -0.72
C TYR A 58 -19.99 9.25 -0.92
N LEU A 59 -20.09 10.40 -1.59
CA LEU A 59 -21.36 11.06 -1.91
C LEU A 59 -21.99 10.46 -3.18
N SER A 60 -22.14 9.15 -3.19
CA SER A 60 -22.77 8.38 -4.26
C SER A 60 -23.73 7.35 -3.67
N VAL A 61 -24.77 7.00 -4.43
CA VAL A 61 -25.73 5.94 -4.08
C VAL A 61 -25.35 4.59 -4.69
N GLU A 62 -24.28 4.56 -5.48
CA GLU A 62 -23.77 3.34 -6.12
C GLU A 62 -22.77 2.64 -5.21
N ASP A 63 -22.90 1.33 -5.09
CA ASP A 63 -21.86 0.50 -4.47
C ASP A 63 -20.61 0.50 -5.35
N ARG A 64 -19.45 0.62 -4.71
CA ARG A 64 -18.15 0.68 -5.36
C ARG A 64 -17.17 -0.21 -4.62
N ARG A 65 -16.28 -0.88 -5.36
CA ARG A 65 -15.20 -1.66 -4.76
C ARG A 65 -14.29 -0.73 -3.96
N ASP A 66 -14.12 -1.03 -2.68
CA ASP A 66 -13.36 -0.29 -1.68
C ASP A 66 -12.07 -1.04 -1.27
N VAL A 67 -11.54 -1.86 -2.18
CA VAL A 67 -10.29 -2.59 -2.01
C VAL A 67 -9.34 -2.23 -3.15
N ILE A 68 -8.12 -1.86 -2.79
CA ILE A 68 -7.00 -1.66 -3.71
C ILE A 68 -5.94 -2.73 -3.42
N GLU A 69 -5.67 -3.57 -4.43
CA GLU A 69 -4.64 -4.60 -4.39
C GLU A 69 -3.75 -4.44 -5.63
N GLN A 70 -2.47 -4.71 -5.49
CA GLN A 70 -1.55 -4.86 -6.62
C GLN A 70 -1.19 -6.33 -6.80
N PRO A 71 -0.93 -6.79 -8.03
CA PRO A 71 -0.41 -8.13 -8.25
C PRO A 71 0.90 -8.33 -7.46
N ILE A 72 1.06 -9.53 -6.91
CA ILE A 72 2.29 -9.99 -6.25
C ILE A 72 3.34 -10.34 -7.31
#